data_AF-A0A267ML51-F1
#
_entry.id   AF-A0A267ML51-F1
#
_cell.length_a   1.000
_cell.length_b   1.000
_cell.length_c   1.000
_cell.angle_alpha   90.00
_cell.angle_beta   90.00
_cell.angle_gamma   90.00
#
_symmetry.space_group_name_H-M   'P 1'
#
loop_
_entity.id
_entity.type
_entity.pdbx_description
1 polymer ?
#
loop_
_entity_poly.entity_id
_entity_poly.type
_entity_poly.pdbx_seq_one_letter_code
_entity_poly.pdbx_strand_id
1 'polypeptide(L)'
;MEKTIWDIEVKMMIPFDLLAKYPDDDIDEYIIHPKFVEIMKLLNVEFDVRRIIETLYRQRSGKSAFQVHYSTETFEEFIILDTYIDATDQLDLIYIMFRSKDVKGGSLRKLTHSFYTETCPYNVYYEEGSYVIKTSTTLDFTKPSKLQTDEVRRALKDKKVILYRADEIIQEFELLKINNEVVKKKSFFSFKNRKQ
;
A
#
# COMPACT_ATOMS: atom_id res chain seq x y z
N MET A 1 11.45 -31.74 -11.75
CA MET A 1 12.02 -30.61 -11.01
C MET A 1 10.90 -29.95 -10.23
N GLU A 2 10.89 -30.09 -8.91
CA GLU A 2 10.06 -29.25 -8.06
C GLU A 2 10.54 -27.82 -8.24
N LYS A 3 9.69 -26.96 -8.83
CA LYS A 3 9.94 -25.51 -8.79
C LYS A 3 9.97 -25.14 -7.32
N THR A 4 11.05 -24.55 -6.85
CA THR A 4 11.08 -23.99 -5.50
C THR A 4 10.02 -22.89 -5.45
N ILE A 5 8.94 -23.18 -4.73
CA ILE A 5 7.77 -22.32 -4.61
C ILE A 5 8.01 -21.45 -3.37
N TRP A 6 8.11 -20.14 -3.56
CA TRP A 6 8.30 -19.20 -2.46
C TRP A 6 7.33 -18.03 -2.64
N ASP A 7 6.78 -17.58 -1.51
CA ASP A 7 6.18 -16.27 -1.38
C ASP A 7 7.15 -15.23 -1.93
N ILE A 8 6.62 -14.42 -2.84
CA ILE A 8 7.37 -13.31 -3.42
C ILE A 8 6.74 -12.01 -2.93
N GLU A 9 7.62 -11.13 -2.51
CA GLU A 9 7.36 -9.73 -2.28
C GLU A 9 8.20 -8.93 -3.26
N VAL A 10 7.59 -7.93 -3.88
CA VAL A 10 8.25 -7.00 -4.80
C VAL A 10 7.98 -5.59 -4.32
N LYS A 11 8.99 -4.73 -4.33
CA LYS A 11 8.89 -3.30 -4.04
C LYS A 11 9.57 -2.53 -5.16
N MET A 12 8.91 -1.50 -5.66
CA MET A 12 9.47 -0.65 -6.72
C MET A 12 9.03 0.80 -6.55
N MET A 13 9.80 1.71 -7.15
CA MET A 13 9.40 3.12 -7.33
C MET A 13 9.00 3.36 -8.77
N ILE A 14 7.84 3.99 -8.97
CA ILE A 14 7.33 4.38 -10.28
C ILE A 14 6.77 5.81 -10.21
N PRO A 15 6.83 6.58 -11.32
CA PRO A 15 6.01 7.78 -11.47
C PRO A 15 4.52 7.41 -11.35
N PHE A 16 3.76 8.14 -10.54
CA PHE A 16 2.38 7.72 -10.28
C PHE A 16 1.47 7.79 -11.52
N ASP A 17 1.75 8.73 -12.42
CA ASP A 17 1.04 8.95 -13.67
C ASP A 17 1.25 7.83 -14.71
N LEU A 18 2.10 6.85 -14.41
CA LEU A 18 2.33 5.67 -15.25
C LEU A 18 1.52 4.44 -14.82
N LEU A 19 0.80 4.51 -13.70
CA LEU A 19 -0.21 3.50 -13.33
C LEU A 19 -1.41 3.53 -14.26
N ALA A 20 -1.84 4.72 -14.67
CA ALA A 20 -2.90 4.92 -15.65
C ALA A 20 -2.72 6.23 -16.40
N LYS A 21 -3.02 6.21 -17.70
CA LYS A 21 -3.00 7.39 -18.55
C LYS A 21 -4.39 8.01 -18.62
N TYR A 22 -4.43 9.32 -18.52
CA TYR A 22 -5.60 10.10 -18.91
C TYR A 22 -5.45 10.44 -20.40
N PRO A 23 -6.26 9.85 -21.30
CA PRO A 23 -6.00 9.92 -22.74
C PRO A 23 -6.32 11.29 -23.34
N ASP A 24 -7.34 11.98 -22.83
CA ASP A 24 -7.83 13.26 -23.34
C ASP A 24 -8.66 13.97 -22.26
N ASP A 25 -8.66 15.31 -22.26
CA ASP A 25 -9.48 16.17 -21.39
C ASP A 25 -10.98 16.00 -21.64
N ASP A 26 -11.35 15.51 -22.83
CA ASP A 26 -12.74 15.26 -23.24
C ASP A 26 -13.28 13.88 -22.79
N ILE A 27 -12.42 12.98 -22.26
CA ILE A 27 -12.80 11.62 -21.86
C ILE A 27 -12.45 11.42 -20.38
N ASP A 28 -13.47 11.38 -19.52
CA ASP A 28 -13.31 11.19 -18.08
C ASP A 28 -13.05 9.73 -17.66
N GLU A 29 -12.17 9.04 -18.39
CA GLU A 29 -11.79 7.65 -18.15
C GLU A 29 -10.28 7.47 -18.12
N TYR A 30 -9.78 6.80 -17.08
CA TYR A 30 -8.38 6.42 -16.96
C TYR A 30 -8.11 5.09 -17.66
N ILE A 31 -7.11 5.07 -18.55
CA ILE A 31 -6.61 3.84 -19.17
C ILE A 31 -5.50 3.27 -18.29
N ILE A 32 -5.84 2.26 -17.49
CA ILE A 32 -4.91 1.57 -16.59
C ILE A 32 -3.84 0.83 -17.41
N HIS A 33 -2.60 0.84 -16.95
CA HIS A 33 -1.52 0.11 -17.60
C HIS A 33 -1.86 -1.39 -17.75
N PRO A 34 -1.78 -1.98 -18.96
CA PRO A 34 -2.22 -3.37 -19.19
C PRO A 34 -1.54 -4.40 -18.28
N LYS A 35 -0.23 -4.25 -18.03
CA LYS A 35 0.49 -5.10 -17.07
C LYS A 35 0.04 -4.93 -15.63
N PHE A 36 -0.36 -3.73 -15.24
CA PHE A 36 -0.92 -3.54 -13.91
C PHE A 36 -2.28 -4.25 -13.78
N VAL A 37 -3.11 -4.22 -14.83
CA VAL A 37 -4.36 -5.02 -14.91
C VAL A 37 -4.08 -6.53 -14.80
N GLU A 38 -3.05 -7.04 -15.49
CA GLU A 38 -2.64 -8.45 -15.35
C GLU A 38 -2.22 -8.80 -13.91
N ILE A 39 -1.51 -7.90 -13.22
CA ILE A 39 -1.11 -8.09 -11.82
C ILE A 39 -2.33 -8.09 -10.89
N MET A 40 -3.26 -7.14 -11.04
CA MET A 40 -4.51 -7.10 -10.28
C MET A 40 -5.30 -8.40 -10.41
N LYS A 41 -5.44 -8.90 -11.65
CA LYS A 41 -6.10 -10.18 -11.94
C LYS A 41 -5.38 -11.37 -11.32
N LEU A 42 -4.04 -11.41 -11.39
CA LEU A 42 -3.25 -12.49 -10.79
C LEU A 42 -3.46 -12.57 -9.27
N LEU A 43 -3.45 -11.41 -8.60
CA LEU A 43 -3.61 -11.33 -7.14
C LEU A 43 -5.07 -11.36 -6.68
N ASN A 44 -6.03 -11.31 -7.61
CA ASN A 44 -7.45 -11.17 -7.32
C ASN A 44 -7.73 -9.97 -6.41
N VAL A 45 -7.12 -8.83 -6.75
CA VAL A 45 -7.23 -7.55 -6.02
C VAL A 45 -8.05 -6.59 -6.87
N GLU A 46 -9.08 -6.02 -6.26
CA GLU A 46 -9.79 -4.86 -6.80
C GLU A 46 -9.11 -3.59 -6.30
N PHE A 47 -8.82 -2.69 -7.24
CA PHE A 47 -7.99 -1.51 -6.99
C PHE A 47 -8.53 -0.36 -7.84
N ASP A 48 -9.26 0.54 -7.19
CA ASP A 48 -9.72 1.79 -7.82
C ASP A 48 -8.55 2.73 -8.16
N VAL A 49 -7.98 2.54 -9.35
CA VAL A 49 -6.86 3.35 -9.87
C VAL A 49 -7.27 4.81 -10.03
N ARG A 50 -8.52 5.09 -10.45
CA ARG A 50 -9.02 6.45 -10.66
C ARG A 50 -8.97 7.24 -9.35
N ARG A 51 -9.58 6.71 -8.28
CA ARG A 51 -9.55 7.32 -6.95
C ARG A 51 -8.12 7.58 -6.49
N ILE A 52 -7.20 6.65 -6.76
CA ILE A 52 -5.81 6.75 -6.35
C ILE A 52 -5.10 7.89 -7.08
N ILE A 53 -5.20 7.95 -8.40
CA ILE A 53 -4.58 9.00 -9.20
C ILE A 53 -5.14 10.37 -8.82
N GLU A 54 -6.46 10.50 -8.70
CA GLU A 54 -7.10 11.74 -8.24
C GLU A 54 -6.63 12.14 -6.84
N THR A 55 -6.48 11.17 -5.93
CA THR A 55 -5.98 11.42 -4.58
C THR A 55 -4.54 11.92 -4.61
N LEU A 56 -3.67 11.31 -5.43
CA LEU A 56 -2.27 11.69 -5.57
C LEU A 56 -2.13 13.10 -6.14
N TYR A 57 -2.88 13.44 -7.19
CA TYR A 57 -2.90 14.81 -7.72
C TYR A 57 -3.36 15.83 -6.67
N ARG A 58 -4.39 15.51 -5.88
CA ARG A 58 -4.91 16.42 -4.83
C ARG A 58 -3.98 16.54 -3.62
N GLN A 59 -3.19 15.52 -3.31
CA GLN A 59 -2.42 15.42 -2.06
C GLN A 59 -0.90 15.54 -2.23
N ARG A 60 -0.41 16.05 -3.36
CA ARG A 60 1.03 16.25 -3.69
C ARG A 60 1.87 16.95 -2.61
N SER A 61 1.29 17.61 -1.60
CA SER A 61 2.02 18.49 -0.67
C SER A 61 1.79 18.27 0.84
N GLY A 62 1.28 17.12 1.32
CA GLY A 62 1.39 16.91 2.77
C GLY A 62 0.66 15.77 3.47
N LYS A 63 -0.13 14.94 2.79
CA LYS A 63 -0.77 13.78 3.43
C LYS A 63 -0.47 12.51 2.64
N SER A 64 0.55 11.78 3.08
CA SER A 64 0.85 10.45 2.55
C SER A 64 0.06 9.38 3.31
N ALA A 65 -0.38 8.37 2.58
CA ALA A 65 -1.06 7.21 3.10
C ALA A 65 -0.38 5.93 2.62
N PHE A 66 -0.36 4.94 3.51
CA PHE A 66 -0.16 3.54 3.16
C PHE A 66 -1.52 2.92 2.87
N GLN A 67 -1.81 2.68 1.60
CA GLN A 67 -3.03 2.01 1.16
C GLN A 67 -2.71 0.55 0.86
N VAL A 68 -3.36 -0.38 1.55
CA VAL A 68 -3.17 -1.82 1.38
C VAL A 68 -4.44 -2.39 0.77
N HIS A 69 -4.32 -2.92 -0.43
CA HIS A 69 -5.41 -3.50 -1.20
C HIS A 69 -5.27 -5.01 -1.17
N TYR A 70 -6.07 -5.65 -0.34
CA TYR A 70 -6.07 -7.09 -0.18
C TYR A 70 -6.79 -7.79 -1.32
N SER A 71 -6.36 -9.02 -1.57
CA SER A 71 -7.14 -9.95 -2.38
C SER A 71 -8.56 -10.09 -1.80
N THR A 72 -9.53 -10.28 -2.67
CA THR A 72 -10.93 -10.54 -2.29
C THR A 72 -11.06 -11.85 -1.50
N GLU A 73 -10.12 -12.78 -1.66
CA GLU A 73 -10.14 -14.11 -1.04
C GLU A 73 -9.24 -14.26 0.20
N THR A 74 -8.16 -13.47 0.30
CA THR A 74 -7.13 -13.67 1.34
C THR A 74 -6.46 -12.37 1.79
N PHE A 75 -5.84 -12.38 2.97
CA PHE A 75 -4.99 -11.29 3.47
C PHE A 75 -3.50 -11.51 3.16
N GLU A 76 -3.14 -12.65 2.59
CA GLU A 76 -1.74 -13.00 2.31
C GLU A 76 -1.27 -12.55 0.93
N GLU A 77 -2.19 -12.08 0.10
CA GLU A 77 -1.94 -11.51 -1.23
C GLU A 77 -2.52 -10.10 -1.26
N PHE A 78 -1.71 -9.13 -1.68
CA PHE A 78 -2.10 -7.72 -1.65
C PHE A 78 -1.18 -6.86 -2.50
N ILE A 79 -1.67 -5.65 -2.78
CA ILE A 79 -0.92 -4.54 -3.35
C ILE A 79 -0.83 -3.45 -2.28
N ILE A 80 0.35 -2.90 -2.04
CA ILE A 80 0.54 -1.74 -1.17
C ILE A 80 0.94 -0.54 -2.02
N LEU A 81 0.30 0.59 -1.76
CA LEU A 81 0.66 1.89 -2.30
C LEU A 81 1.10 2.81 -1.17
N ASP A 82 2.33 3.30 -1.22
CA ASP A 82 2.79 4.40 -0.38
C ASP A 82 2.70 5.69 -1.19
N THR A 83 1.74 6.55 -0.84
CA THR A 83 1.42 7.77 -1.59
C THR A 83 2.29 8.96 -1.20
N TYR A 84 3.40 8.74 -0.50
CA TYR A 84 4.36 9.81 -0.25
C TYR A 84 5.04 10.23 -1.55
N ILE A 85 4.89 11.52 -1.88
CA ILE A 85 5.62 12.19 -2.96
C ILE A 85 6.56 13.19 -2.30
N ASP A 86 7.84 13.11 -2.64
CA ASP A 86 8.82 14.09 -2.16
C ASP A 86 8.61 15.42 -2.88
N ALA A 87 8.50 16.52 -2.13
CA ALA A 87 8.28 17.85 -2.70
C ALA A 87 9.42 18.33 -3.62
N THR A 88 10.59 17.70 -3.55
CA THR A 88 11.75 17.97 -4.41
C THR A 88 11.87 17.01 -5.58
N ASP A 89 11.07 15.94 -5.61
CA ASP A 89 11.06 14.97 -6.69
C ASP A 89 10.23 15.48 -7.88
N GLN A 90 10.91 15.65 -9.01
CA GLN A 90 10.28 16.12 -10.26
C GLN A 90 9.55 15.00 -11.02
N LEU A 91 9.77 13.74 -10.63
CA LEU A 91 9.18 12.56 -11.28
C LEU A 91 7.92 12.05 -10.57
N ASP A 92 7.53 12.72 -9.48
CA ASP A 92 6.40 12.35 -8.62
C ASP A 92 6.36 10.84 -8.29
N LEU A 93 7.49 10.30 -7.82
CA LEU A 93 7.63 8.88 -7.57
C LEU A 93 6.84 8.46 -6.33
N ILE A 94 6.26 7.28 -6.43
CA ILE A 94 5.56 6.58 -5.35
C ILE A 94 6.15 5.18 -5.20
N TYR A 95 6.05 4.60 -4.01
CA TYR A 95 6.31 3.16 -3.86
C TYR A 95 5.04 2.36 -4.13
N ILE A 96 5.19 1.32 -4.94
CA ILE A 96 4.22 0.25 -5.06
C ILE A 96 4.87 -1.07 -4.69
N MET A 97 4.14 -1.88 -3.94
CA MET A 97 4.61 -3.16 -3.43
C MET A 97 3.57 -4.23 -3.69
N PHE A 98 4.04 -5.44 -3.96
CA PHE A 98 3.22 -6.58 -4.31
C PHE A 98 3.61 -7.74 -3.42
N ARG A 99 2.61 -8.50 -2.96
CA ARG A 99 2.84 -9.80 -2.34
C ARG A 99 1.94 -10.84 -2.98
N SER A 100 2.51 -11.97 -3.36
CA SER A 100 1.74 -13.16 -3.72
C SER A 100 2.17 -14.37 -2.92
N LYS A 101 1.27 -15.34 -2.80
CA LYS A 101 1.64 -16.66 -2.30
C LYS A 101 2.48 -17.42 -3.31
N ASP A 102 3.34 -18.26 -2.77
CA ASP A 102 3.97 -19.42 -3.38
C ASP A 102 3.58 -19.70 -4.85
N VAL A 103 2.37 -20.24 -5.09
CA VAL A 103 1.96 -20.74 -6.43
C VAL A 103 1.95 -19.67 -7.53
N LYS A 104 1.84 -18.39 -7.16
CA LYS A 104 1.80 -17.25 -8.08
C LYS A 104 3.14 -16.51 -8.20
N GLY A 105 4.11 -16.81 -7.34
CA GLY A 105 5.32 -16.00 -7.19
C GLY A 105 6.15 -15.84 -8.47
N GLY A 106 6.31 -16.92 -9.23
CA GLY A 106 7.01 -16.86 -10.52
C GLY A 106 6.30 -16.02 -11.59
N SER A 107 4.97 -16.00 -11.58
CA SER A 107 4.16 -15.18 -12.49
C SER A 107 4.19 -13.71 -12.05
N LEU A 108 4.05 -13.45 -10.74
CA LEU A 108 4.10 -12.10 -10.21
C LEU A 108 5.43 -11.44 -10.54
N ARG A 109 6.56 -12.11 -10.25
CA ARG A 109 7.92 -11.64 -10.60
C ARG A 109 8.04 -11.21 -12.07
N LYS A 110 7.58 -12.05 -13.00
CA LYS A 110 7.67 -11.76 -14.43
C LYS A 110 6.85 -10.52 -14.80
N LEU A 111 5.62 -10.45 -14.29
CA LEU A 111 4.72 -9.33 -14.57
C LEU A 111 5.25 -8.02 -13.95
N THR A 112 5.70 -8.04 -12.70
CA THR A 112 6.23 -6.86 -12.01
C THR A 112 7.52 -6.36 -12.64
N HIS A 113 8.40 -7.26 -13.08
CA HIS A 113 9.63 -6.87 -13.76
C HIS A 113 9.36 -6.25 -15.15
N SER A 114 8.43 -6.84 -15.93
CA SER A 114 7.99 -6.26 -17.21
C SER A 114 7.35 -4.90 -17.01
N PHE A 115 6.40 -4.81 -16.07
CA PHE A 115 5.72 -3.57 -15.72
C PHE A 115 6.72 -2.47 -15.33
N TYR A 116 7.67 -2.77 -14.44
CA TYR A 116 8.69 -1.82 -14.03
C TYR A 116 9.59 -1.38 -15.19
N THR A 117 10.03 -2.31 -16.04
CA THR A 117 10.88 -1.99 -17.20
C THR A 117 10.16 -1.10 -18.21
N GLU A 118 8.84 -1.28 -18.38
CA GLU A 118 8.00 -0.48 -19.27
C GLU A 118 7.64 0.90 -18.68
N THR A 119 7.49 1.00 -17.36
CA THR A 119 7.01 2.21 -16.68
C THR A 119 8.08 3.03 -15.99
N CYS A 120 9.30 2.53 -15.81
CA CYS A 120 10.36 3.25 -15.09
C CYS A 120 11.64 3.31 -15.92
N PRO A 121 11.72 4.19 -16.95
CA PRO A 121 12.88 4.29 -17.83
C PRO A 121 14.15 4.73 -17.10
N TYR A 122 14.01 5.36 -15.94
CA TYR A 122 15.11 5.86 -15.12
C TYR A 122 15.70 4.82 -14.18
N ASN A 123 15.09 3.63 -14.10
CA ASN A 123 15.50 2.54 -13.22
C ASN A 123 15.79 3.00 -11.77
N VAL A 124 14.81 3.66 -11.15
CA VAL A 124 15.00 4.31 -9.84
C VAL A 124 15.17 3.29 -8.71
N TYR A 125 14.24 2.34 -8.57
CA TYR A 125 14.28 1.34 -7.50
C TYR A 125 13.43 0.12 -7.84
N TYR A 126 14.02 -1.07 -7.72
CA TYR A 126 13.33 -2.36 -7.80
C TYR A 126 14.00 -3.36 -6.85
N GLU A 127 13.21 -4.06 -6.05
CA GLU A 127 13.66 -5.08 -5.10
C GLU A 127 12.63 -6.22 -5.05
N GLU A 128 13.11 -7.47 -4.96
CA GLU A 128 12.26 -8.65 -4.82
C GLU A 128 12.86 -9.69 -3.87
N GLY A 129 12.02 -10.47 -3.19
CA GLY A 129 12.43 -11.49 -2.22
C GLY A 129 11.28 -11.89 -1.30
N SER A 130 11.55 -12.66 -0.25
CA SER A 130 10.47 -13.21 0.62
C SER A 130 10.08 -12.31 1.81
N TYR A 131 10.81 -11.21 2.05
CA TYR A 131 10.59 -10.31 3.20
C TYR A 131 10.85 -8.83 2.88
N VAL A 132 10.75 -8.44 1.61
CA VAL A 132 11.02 -7.07 1.15
C VAL A 132 10.11 -6.05 1.84
N ILE A 133 8.81 -6.34 1.93
CA ILE A 133 7.82 -5.45 2.53
C ILE A 133 8.04 -5.37 4.03
N LYS A 134 8.21 -6.51 4.69
CA LYS A 134 8.45 -6.54 6.14
C LYS A 134 9.75 -5.84 6.53
N THR A 135 10.82 -6.01 5.76
CA THR A 135 12.10 -5.36 6.02
C THR A 135 12.03 -3.86 5.82
N SER A 136 11.30 -3.40 4.79
CA SER A 136 11.19 -1.97 4.49
C SER A 136 10.20 -1.21 5.37
N THR A 137 9.11 -1.85 5.79
CA THR A 137 8.05 -1.19 6.59
C THR A 137 8.12 -1.52 8.07
N THR A 138 8.85 -2.58 8.46
CA THR A 138 8.82 -3.21 9.79
C THR A 138 7.48 -3.86 10.18
N LEU A 139 6.53 -3.96 9.23
CA LEU A 139 5.16 -4.44 9.47
C LEU A 139 4.86 -5.76 8.76
N ASP A 140 3.97 -6.54 9.36
CA ASP A 140 3.40 -7.75 8.76
C ASP A 140 1.94 -7.50 8.35
N PHE A 141 1.75 -7.13 7.07
CA PHE A 141 0.42 -6.85 6.52
C PHE A 141 -0.43 -8.10 6.29
N THR A 142 0.10 -9.31 6.47
CA THR A 142 -0.69 -10.55 6.36
C THR A 142 -1.69 -10.72 7.50
N LYS A 143 -1.53 -9.96 8.58
CA LYS A 143 -2.35 -10.01 9.80
C LYS A 143 -2.93 -8.63 10.11
N PRO A 144 -3.96 -8.18 9.38
CA PRO A 144 -4.51 -6.82 9.54
C PRO A 144 -4.96 -6.51 10.97
N SER A 145 -5.46 -7.51 11.71
CA SER A 145 -5.85 -7.37 13.12
C SER A 145 -4.70 -6.96 14.06
N LYS A 146 -3.45 -7.20 13.67
CA LYS A 146 -2.26 -6.81 14.43
C LYS A 146 -1.73 -5.43 14.07
N LEU A 147 -2.28 -4.77 13.04
CA LEU A 147 -1.83 -3.45 12.59
C LEU A 147 -2.37 -2.30 13.45
N GLN A 148 -3.22 -2.58 14.43
CA GLN A 148 -3.81 -1.57 15.32
C GLN A 148 -2.95 -1.21 16.53
N THR A 149 -1.75 -1.82 16.68
CA THR A 149 -0.92 -1.58 17.86
C THR A 149 -0.22 -0.22 17.80
N ASP A 150 0.08 0.37 18.96
CA ASP A 150 0.83 1.62 19.05
C ASP A 150 2.25 1.51 18.48
N GLU A 151 2.79 0.30 18.41
CA GLU A 151 4.09 0.02 17.79
C GLU A 151 4.02 0.17 16.27
N VAL A 152 2.98 -0.39 15.64
CA VAL A 152 2.71 -0.23 14.19
C VAL A 152 2.48 1.23 13.84
N ARG A 153 1.77 1.95 14.73
CA ARG A 153 1.53 3.39 14.59
C ARG A 153 2.82 4.21 14.58
N ARG A 154 3.79 3.89 15.43
CA ARG A 154 5.10 4.58 15.46
C ARG A 154 5.94 4.28 14.23
N ALA A 155 5.88 3.04 13.71
CA ALA A 155 6.66 2.63 12.54
C ALA A 155 6.35 3.47 11.28
N LEU A 156 5.11 3.94 11.14
CA LEU A 156 4.62 4.61 9.94
C LEU A 156 4.68 6.14 9.97
N LYS A 157 5.36 6.75 10.97
CA LYS A 157 5.81 8.17 10.97
C LYS A 157 4.81 9.16 10.35
N ASP A 158 3.65 9.31 10.97
CA ASP A 158 2.57 10.25 10.58
C ASP A 158 1.79 9.92 9.29
N LYS A 159 2.03 8.75 8.66
CA LYS A 159 1.23 8.29 7.53
C LYS A 159 -0.12 7.72 7.97
N LYS A 160 -1.18 8.06 7.24
CA LYS A 160 -2.48 7.40 7.35
C LYS A 160 -2.35 5.96 6.83
N VAL A 161 -3.02 5.00 7.45
CA VAL A 161 -3.12 3.63 6.91
C VAL A 161 -4.56 3.34 6.58
N ILE A 162 -4.77 2.82 5.38
CA ILE A 162 -6.09 2.44 4.91
C ILE A 162 -5.99 1.03 4.33
N LEU A 163 -6.85 0.14 4.83
CA LEU A 163 -6.93 -1.24 4.41
C LEU A 163 -8.20 -1.40 3.58
N TYR A 164 -8.05 -1.91 2.37
CA TYR A 164 -9.11 -2.13 1.40
C TYR A 164 -9.31 -3.62 1.10
N ARG A 165 -10.55 -4.01 0.81
CA ARG A 165 -10.92 -5.25 0.14
C ARG A 165 -12.13 -4.99 -0.74
N ALA A 166 -12.08 -5.39 -2.02
CA ALA A 166 -13.16 -5.16 -2.97
C ALA A 166 -13.64 -3.68 -3.00
N ASP A 167 -12.67 -2.74 -3.00
CA ASP A 167 -12.85 -1.29 -2.87
C ASP A 167 -13.51 -0.77 -1.57
N GLU A 168 -13.90 -1.64 -0.64
CA GLU A 168 -14.40 -1.26 0.68
C GLU A 168 -13.25 -1.05 1.67
N ILE A 169 -13.36 0.01 2.48
CA ILE A 169 -12.45 0.23 3.61
C ILE A 169 -12.82 -0.74 4.73
N ILE A 170 -11.97 -1.74 4.98
CA ILE A 170 -12.13 -2.66 6.10
C ILE A 170 -11.56 -2.07 7.40
N GLN A 171 -10.58 -1.18 7.29
CA GLN A 171 -9.98 -0.50 8.43
C GLN A 171 -9.27 0.78 7.99
N GLU A 172 -9.39 1.82 8.81
CA GLU A 172 -8.69 3.08 8.62
C GLU A 172 -8.14 3.57 9.97
N PHE A 173 -6.93 4.09 9.97
CA PHE A 173 -6.38 4.80 11.13
C PHE A 173 -5.42 5.90 10.69
N GLU A 174 -5.58 7.08 11.29
CA GLU A 174 -4.72 8.25 11.09
C GLU A 174 -3.87 8.43 12.35
N LEU A 175 -2.61 8.82 12.15
CA LEU A 175 -1.71 9.13 13.25
C LEU A 175 -2.00 10.54 13.74
N LEU A 176 -2.55 10.65 14.96
CA LEU A 176 -2.58 11.93 15.65
C LEU A 176 -1.13 12.35 15.91
N LYS A 177 -0.74 13.54 15.44
CA LYS A 177 0.47 14.20 15.93
C LYS A 177 0.41 14.21 17.44
N ILE A 178 1.24 13.40 18.09
CA ILE A 178 1.50 13.56 19.52
C ILE A 178 2.34 14.83 19.59
N ASN A 179 1.67 15.98 19.73
CA ASN A 179 2.34 17.15 20.25
C ASN A 179 3.00 16.73 21.55
N ASN A 180 4.30 16.96 21.65
CA ASN A 180 5.09 16.71 22.85
C ASN A 180 4.53 17.54 24.01
N GLU A 181 3.52 17.03 24.70
CA GLU A 181 3.20 17.42 26.06
C GLU A 181 2.95 16.16 26.89
N VAL A 182 3.89 15.94 27.79
CA VAL A 182 3.80 14.97 28.88
C VAL A 182 2.54 15.29 29.68
N VAL A 183 1.46 14.52 29.51
CA VAL A 183 0.44 14.40 30.57
C VAL A 183 0.05 12.94 30.73
N LYS A 184 0.61 12.33 31.78
CA LYS A 184 0.01 11.17 32.43
C LYS A 184 -1.45 11.49 32.75
N LYS A 185 -2.40 10.89 32.03
CA LYS A 185 -3.73 10.63 32.58
C LYS A 185 -4.03 9.15 32.50
N LYS A 186 -3.72 8.46 33.61
CA LYS A 186 -4.43 7.25 34.01
C LYS A 186 -5.91 7.60 34.15
N SER A 187 -6.76 7.11 33.27
CA SER A 187 -8.18 6.93 33.59
C SER A 187 -8.40 5.49 34.03
N PHE A 188 -8.31 5.26 35.34
CA PHE A 188 -8.92 4.09 35.96
C PHE A 188 -10.43 4.29 35.91
N PHE A 189 -11.16 3.47 35.15
CA PHE A 189 -12.57 3.22 35.45
C PHE A 189 -12.65 1.95 36.30
N SER A 190 -12.83 2.15 37.60
CA SER A 190 -13.23 1.11 38.55
C SER A 190 -14.65 1.41 39.01
N PHE A 191 -15.56 0.52 38.66
CA PHE A 191 -16.95 0.44 39.15
C PHE A 191 -17.02 0.42 40.69
N LYS A 192 -18.08 1.03 41.27
CA LYS A 192 -19.03 0.35 42.18
C LYS A 192 -20.10 1.29 42.76
N ASN A 193 -21.35 0.94 42.46
CA ASN A 193 -22.57 1.01 43.27
C ASN A 193 -22.51 1.73 44.63
N ARG A 194 -23.44 2.67 44.84
CA ARG A 194 -24.18 2.76 46.12
C ARG A 194 -25.67 3.00 45.86
N LYS A 195 -26.45 1.97 46.17
CA LYS A 195 -27.80 2.12 46.70
C LYS A 195 -27.67 2.72 48.11
N GLN A 196 -28.48 3.72 48.42
CA GLN A 196 -29.45 3.75 49.52
C GLN A 196 -30.32 4.99 49.37
#